data_AF-A0A1N7KVI5-F1
#
_entry.id   AF-A0A1N7KVI5-F1
#
_cell.length_a   1.000
_cell.length_b   1.000
_cell.length_c   1.000
_cell.angle_alpha   90.00
_cell.angle_beta   90.00
_cell.angle_gamma   90.00
#
_symmetry.space_group_name_H-M   'P 1'
#
loop_
_entity.id
_entity.type
_entity.pdbx_description
1 polymer ?
#
loop_
_entity_poly.entity_id
_entity_poly.type
_entity_poly.pdbx_seq_one_letter_code
_entity_poly.pdbx_strand_id
1 'polypeptide(L)'
;MLTVNFHWVIFMKQISSTINSLSMLEHFYTCPYCWEEISALLDPSISNQTYIEDCEVCCNPIELQVIFDREELIGFEARDIEQ
;
A
#
# COMPACT_ATOMS: atom_id res chain seq x y z
N MET A 1 33.44 -16.43 -27.90
CA MET A 1 33.02 -16.03 -26.54
C MET A 1 32.42 -14.64 -26.64
N LEU A 2 31.20 -14.46 -26.12
CA LEU A 2 30.28 -13.31 -26.25
C LEU A 2 29.36 -13.33 -27.48
N THR A 3 28.12 -13.77 -27.27
CA THR A 3 26.86 -13.06 -27.61
C THR A 3 25.65 -13.95 -27.28
N VAL A 4 25.19 -13.92 -26.03
CA VAL A 4 23.83 -14.33 -25.65
C VAL A 4 23.15 -13.11 -25.06
N ASN A 5 22.59 -12.21 -25.87
CA ASN A 5 21.96 -11.01 -25.30
C ASN A 5 20.98 -10.22 -26.20
N PHE A 6 20.27 -10.83 -27.16
CA PHE A 6 19.30 -10.05 -27.95
C PHE A 6 17.93 -10.67 -28.23
N HIS A 7 17.65 -11.93 -27.88
CA HIS A 7 16.31 -12.51 -28.09
C HIS A 7 15.39 -12.45 -26.85
N TRP A 8 15.92 -12.24 -25.65
CA TRP A 8 15.15 -12.28 -24.41
C TRP A 8 14.54 -10.93 -23.97
N VAL A 9 14.81 -9.83 -24.68
CA VAL A 9 14.27 -8.51 -24.30
C VAL A 9 12.84 -8.29 -24.83
N ILE A 10 12.44 -9.00 -25.88
CA ILE A 10 11.11 -8.82 -26.50
C ILE A 10 10.04 -9.66 -25.79
N PHE A 11 10.37 -10.84 -25.27
CA PHE A 11 9.39 -11.72 -24.62
C PHE A 11 8.95 -11.27 -23.21
N MET A 12 9.80 -10.50 -22.51
CA MET A 12 9.48 -9.94 -21.18
C MET A 12 8.50 -8.76 -21.25
N LYS A 13 8.39 -8.07 -22.40
CA LYS A 13 7.44 -6.95 -22.55
C LYS A 13 6.00 -7.41 -22.81
N GLN A 14 5.80 -8.62 -23.33
CA GLN A 14 4.45 -9.12 -23.65
C GLN A 14 3.72 -9.75 -22.45
N ILE A 15 4.40 -9.95 -21.32
CA ILE A 15 3.79 -10.45 -20.07
C ILE A 15 3.40 -9.28 -19.15
N SER A 16 3.85 -8.05 -19.44
CA SER A 16 3.61 -6.88 -18.58
C SER A 16 2.21 -6.25 -18.73
N SER A 17 1.41 -6.59 -19.75
CA SER A 17 0.09 -5.97 -19.95
C SER A 17 -1.09 -6.77 -19.38
N THR A 18 -0.85 -7.83 -18.61
CA THR A 18 -1.90 -8.62 -17.93
C THR A 18 -1.70 -8.73 -16.41
N ILE A 19 -0.71 -8.02 -15.84
CA ILE A 19 -0.39 -8.04 -14.39
C ILE A 19 -0.65 -6.69 -13.68
N ASN A 20 -1.35 -5.76 -14.33
CA ASN A 20 -1.39 -4.36 -13.92
C ASN A 20 -2.60 -4.02 -13.03
N SER A 21 -2.71 -4.62 -11.84
CA SER A 21 -3.71 -4.23 -10.81
C SER A 21 -3.31 -4.70 -9.39
N LEU A 22 -2.02 -4.61 -9.04
CA LEU A 22 -1.51 -4.98 -7.70
C LEU A 22 -0.34 -4.08 -7.27
N SER A 23 -0.41 -2.77 -7.53
CA SER A 23 0.51 -1.82 -6.89
C SER A 23 -0.10 -1.39 -5.56
N MET A 24 0.41 -1.95 -4.46
CA MET A 24 0.14 -1.42 -3.11
C MET A 24 0.50 0.06 -3.07
N LEU A 25 -0.35 0.88 -2.45
CA LEU A 25 -0.14 2.31 -2.25
C LEU A 25 0.49 2.54 -0.88
N GLU A 26 1.67 3.15 -0.85
CA GLU A 26 2.28 3.61 0.41
C GLU A 26 1.71 4.99 0.78
N HIS A 27 1.14 5.11 1.98
CA HIS A 27 0.55 6.35 2.49
C HIS A 27 1.17 6.73 3.84
N PHE A 28 1.69 7.95 3.95
CA PHE A 28 2.30 8.47 5.18
C PHE A 28 1.28 9.20 6.03
N TYR A 29 1.28 8.93 7.33
CA TYR A 29 0.39 9.55 8.30
C TYR A 29 1.06 9.68 9.66
N THR A 30 0.51 10.54 10.52
CA THR A 30 1.00 10.73 11.88
C THR A 30 0.29 9.78 12.84
N CYS A 31 1.04 9.02 13.63
CA CYS A 31 0.46 8.14 14.65
C CYS A 31 -0.31 8.97 15.71
N PRO A 32 -1.57 8.62 16.04
CA PRO A 32 -2.37 9.34 17.04
C PRO A 32 -1.85 9.20 18.48
N TYR A 33 -0.99 8.21 18.75
CA TYR A 33 -0.44 7.95 20.08
C TYR A 33 0.90 8.66 20.33
N CYS A 34 1.91 8.38 19.50
CA CYS A 34 3.28 8.89 19.72
C CYS A 34 3.65 10.10 18.87
N TRP A 35 2.78 10.54 17.95
CA TRP A 35 2.99 11.69 17.06
C TRP A 35 4.16 11.56 16.08
N GLU A 36 4.65 10.34 15.84
CA GLU A 36 5.67 10.06 14.84
C GLU A 36 5.03 9.85 13.45
N GLU A 37 5.78 10.19 12.39
CA GLU A 37 5.38 9.91 11.00
C GLU A 37 5.70 8.46 10.64
N ILE A 38 4.69 7.72 10.22
CA ILE A 38 4.77 6.31 9.80
C ILE A 38 4.05 6.12 8.46
N SER A 39 4.29 4.99 7.78
CA SER A 39 3.57 4.66 6.55
C SER A 39 2.67 3.44 6.71
N ALA A 40 1.58 3.40 5.93
CA ALA A 40 0.73 2.23 5.75
C ALA A 40 0.78 1.79 4.29
N LEU A 41 0.79 0.47 4.07
CA LEU A 41 0.62 -0.13 2.74
C LEU A 41 -0.85 -0.46 2.52
N LEU A 42 -1.46 0.26 1.59
CA LEU A 42 -2.88 0.21 1.29
C LEU A 42 -3.11 -0.59 -0.01
N ASP A 43 -4.16 -1.39 -0.05
CA ASP A 43 -4.54 -2.18 -1.22
C ASP A 43 -5.68 -1.47 -1.98
N PRO A 44 -5.41 -0.84 -3.14
CA PRO A 44 -6.44 -0.14 -3.90
C PRO A 44 -7.52 -1.06 -4.50
N SER A 45 -7.32 -2.39 -4.44
CA SER A 45 -8.31 -3.37 -4.91
C SER A 45 -9.54 -3.46 -3.99
N ILE A 46 -9.45 -2.95 -2.75
CA ILE A 46 -10.54 -2.93 -1.78
C ILE A 46 -11.08 -1.50 -1.65
N SER A 47 -12.34 -1.30 -2.04
CA SER A 47 -12.95 0.05 -2.06
C SER A 47 -13.16 0.67 -0.68
N ASN A 48 -13.43 -0.15 0.34
CA ASN A 48 -13.57 0.31 1.72
C ASN A 48 -13.03 -0.77 2.65
N GLN A 49 -11.97 -0.43 3.37
CA GLN A 49 -11.33 -1.31 4.34
C GLN A 49 -11.27 -0.61 5.69
N THR A 50 -11.53 -1.38 6.73
CA THR A 50 -11.29 -0.96 8.11
C THR A 50 -10.57 -2.10 8.80
N TYR A 51 -9.40 -1.81 9.35
CA TYR A 51 -8.52 -2.80 9.95
C TYR A 51 -7.68 -2.17 11.05
N ILE A 52 -7.17 -3.00 11.95
CA ILE A 52 -6.31 -2.55 13.05
C ILE A 52 -4.87 -2.91 12.68
N GLU A 53 -3.98 -1.93 12.82
CA GLU A 53 -2.55 -2.07 12.60
C GLU A 53 -1.79 -1.45 13.78
N ASP A 54 -0.74 -2.11 14.24
CA ASP A 54 0.07 -1.60 15.34
C ASP A 54 1.04 -0.52 14.84
N CYS A 55 1.20 0.57 15.60
CA CYS A 55 2.23 1.56 15.30
C CYS A 55 3.63 0.93 15.34
N GLU A 56 4.42 1.09 14.27
CA GLU A 56 5.79 0.57 14.20
C GLU A 56 6.76 1.19 15.24
N VAL A 57 6.39 2.36 15.79
CA VAL A 57 7.23 3.08 16.76
C VAL A 57 6.81 2.82 18.20
N CYS A 58 5.51 2.91 18.51
CA CYS A 58 5.00 2.80 19.89
C CYS A 58 4.19 1.53 20.19
N CYS A 59 4.00 0.66 19.20
CA CYS A 59 3.28 -0.61 19.32
C CYS A 59 1.84 -0.50 19.87
N ASN A 60 1.22 0.68 19.77
CA ASN A 60 -0.20 0.83 20.10
C ASN A 60 -1.06 0.54 18.87
N PRO A 61 -2.19 -0.16 19.03
CA PRO A 61 -3.08 -0.50 17.93
C PRO A 61 -3.82 0.74 17.43
N ILE A 62 -3.80 0.95 16.12
CA ILE A 62 -4.48 2.04 15.42
C ILE A 62 -5.56 1.44 14.53
N GLU A 63 -6.79 1.93 14.60
CA GLU A 63 -7.81 1.61 13.61
C GLU A 63 -7.61 2.50 12.38
N LEU A 64 -7.36 1.86 11.23
CA LEU A 64 -7.23 2.49 9.93
C LEU A 64 -8.50 2.29 9.13
N GLN A 65 -9.11 3.38 8.69
CA GLN A 65 -10.23 3.40 7.76
C GLN A 65 -9.78 4.01 6.43
N VAL A 66 -9.92 3.25 5.35
CA VAL A 66 -9.37 3.62 4.04
C VAL A 66 -10.43 3.41 2.98
N ILE A 67 -10.61 4.42 2.12
CA ILE A 67 -11.62 4.44 1.07
C ILE A 67 -10.95 4.74 -0.27
N PHE A 68 -11.15 3.83 -1.22
CA PHE A 68 -10.73 3.95 -2.61
C PHE A 68 -11.93 4.11 -3.54
N ASP A 69 -11.82 5.01 -4.52
CA ASP A 69 -12.70 5.06 -5.69
C ASP A 69 -11.86 4.95 -6.96
N ARG A 70 -12.17 3.96 -7.81
CA ARG A 70 -11.41 3.70 -9.07
C ARG A 70 -9.89 3.64 -8.86
N GLU A 71 -9.45 2.93 -7.82
CA GLU A 71 -8.04 2.78 -7.42
C GLU A 71 -7.36 4.08 -6.93
N GLU A 72 -8.12 5.17 -6.73
CA GLU A 72 -7.65 6.42 -6.15
C GLU A 72 -8.06 6.52 -4.67
N LEU A 73 -7.10 6.87 -3.80
CA LEU A 73 -7.36 7.07 -2.37
C LEU A 73 -8.16 8.37 -2.17
N ILE A 74 -9.42 8.24 -1.74
CA ILE A 74 -10.32 9.39 -1.52
C ILE A 74 -10.58 9.66 -0.04
N GLY A 75 -10.23 8.72 0.85
CA GLY A 75 -10.40 8.86 2.28
C GLY A 75 -9.42 8.01 3.06
N PHE A 76 -8.81 8.60 4.09
CA PHE A 76 -7.92 7.92 5.03
C PHE A 76 -8.14 8.52 6.42
N GLU A 77 -8.38 7.66 7.40
CA GLU A 77 -8.45 8.04 8.79
C GLU A 77 -7.67 7.04 9.65
N ALA A 78 -6.89 7.56 10.58
CA ALA A 78 -6.20 6.80 11.60
C ALA A 78 -6.74 7.23 12.97
N ARG A 79 -7.32 6.29 13.71
CA ARG A 79 -7.94 6.54 15.01
C ARG A 79 -7.27 5.71 16.09
N ASP A 80 -7.07 6.31 17.25
CA ASP A 80 -6.81 5.54 18.46
C ASP A 80 -8.03 4.70 18.81
N ILE A 81 -7.79 3.46 19.24
CA ILE A 81 -8.79 2.63 19.88
C ILE A 81 -8.47 2.58 21.38
N GLU A 82 -8.88 3.61 22.11
CA GLU A 82 -8.89 3.53 23.57
C GLU A 82 -9.79 2.35 23.98
N GLN A 83 -9.18 1.26 24.47
CA GLN A 83 -9.87 0.12 25.08
C GLN A 83 -10.15 0.37 26.56
#